data_AF-A0AAN1NP02-F1
#
_entry.id   AF-A0AAN1NP02-F1
#
_cell.length_a   1.000
_cell.length_b   1.000
_cell.length_c   1.000
_cell.angle_alpha   90.00
_cell.angle_beta   90.00
_cell.angle_gamma   90.00
#
_symmetry.space_group_name_H-M   'P 1'
#
loop_
_entity.id
_entity.type
_entity.pdbx_description
1 polymer ?
#
loop_
_entity_poly.entity_id
_entity_poly.type
_entity_poly.pdbx_seq_one_letter_code
_entity_poly.pdbx_strand_id
1 'polypeptide(L)'
;MANHALSLFIKISLFIAVMLIVAKVFPYDGLVDSTTGLFDYQNAQRFTYFILGEPDPEPWELLQFYFSLLINTLISVPVMSAVITFLKGAKLKIKPAYLVKYWVFSTLRRLAKIFVFTFIFWGLFRCLTYNSFLENEGKFSDFTLAAFIGLNLLLTIACYCFITKKITFKRSL
;
A
#
# COMPACT_ATOMS: atom_id res chain seq x y z
N MET A 1 20.85 -15.64 -4.92
CA MET A 1 20.29 -14.40 -4.34
C MET A 1 20.00 -13.32 -5.39
N ALA A 2 20.91 -13.05 -6.34
CA ALA A 2 20.71 -12.04 -7.41
C ALA A 2 19.42 -12.20 -8.24
N ASN A 3 19.08 -13.44 -8.64
CA ASN A 3 17.85 -13.70 -9.43
C ASN A 3 16.56 -13.34 -8.66
N HIS A 4 16.57 -13.47 -7.32
CA HIS A 4 15.42 -13.16 -6.50
C HIS A 4 15.26 -11.64 -6.30
N ALA A 5 16.38 -10.92 -6.15
CA ALA A 5 16.40 -9.46 -6.09
C ALA A 5 15.96 -8.83 -7.42
N LEU A 6 16.46 -9.32 -8.56
CA LEU A 6 16.04 -8.89 -9.89
C LEU A 6 14.54 -9.17 -10.14
N SER A 7 14.04 -10.34 -9.73
CA SER A 7 12.61 -10.66 -9.86
C SER A 7 11.73 -9.72 -9.02
N LEU A 8 12.19 -9.32 -7.83
CA LEU A 8 11.50 -8.34 -7.00
C LEU A 8 11.52 -6.95 -7.65
N PHE A 9 12.67 -6.51 -8.12
CA PHE A 9 12.82 -5.22 -8.80
C PHE A 9 11.87 -5.12 -10.01
N ILE A 10 11.85 -6.12 -10.88
CA ILE A 10 10.96 -6.15 -12.05
C ILE A 10 9.49 -6.05 -11.63
N LYS A 11 9.09 -6.74 -10.56
CA LYS A 11 7.70 -6.69 -10.07
C LYS A 11 7.34 -5.32 -9.50
N ILE A 12 8.25 -4.68 -8.79
CA ILE A 12 8.06 -3.32 -8.25
C ILE A 12 7.95 -2.33 -9.40
N SER A 13 8.88 -2.36 -10.36
CA SER A 13 8.85 -1.50 -11.54
C SER A 13 7.58 -1.70 -12.36
N LEU A 14 7.15 -2.96 -12.55
CA LEU A 14 5.88 -3.27 -13.22
C LEU A 14 4.69 -2.69 -12.45
N PHE A 15 4.68 -2.78 -11.12
CA PHE A 15 3.60 -2.23 -10.31
C PHE A 15 3.54 -0.71 -10.42
N ILE A 16 4.68 -0.01 -10.36
CA ILE A 16 4.77 1.44 -10.56
C ILE A 16 4.27 1.84 -11.94
N ALA A 17 4.72 1.14 -12.99
CA ALA A 17 4.27 1.39 -14.35
C ALA A 17 2.75 1.22 -14.49
N VAL A 18 2.17 0.18 -13.87
CA VAL A 18 0.71 -0.01 -13.82
C VAL A 18 0.03 1.13 -13.08
N MET A 19 0.55 1.61 -11.95
CA MET A 19 -0.04 2.74 -11.22
C MET A 19 -0.05 4.03 -12.05
N LEU A 20 1.01 4.29 -12.82
CA LEU A 20 1.07 5.45 -13.71
C LEU A 20 0.08 5.34 -14.87
N ILE A 21 -0.05 4.14 -15.45
CA ILE A 21 -1.04 3.87 -16.51
C ILE A 21 -2.45 4.03 -15.93
N VAL A 22 -2.73 3.48 -14.75
CA VAL A 22 -4.04 3.58 -14.10
C VAL A 22 -4.37 5.04 -13.80
N ALA A 23 -3.43 5.81 -13.25
CA ALA A 23 -3.57 7.24 -13.01
C ALA A 23 -3.91 8.04 -14.28
N LYS A 24 -3.40 7.63 -15.44
CA LYS A 24 -3.64 8.34 -16.70
C LYS A 24 -4.88 7.88 -17.45
N VAL A 25 -5.22 6.60 -17.35
CA VAL A 25 -6.24 5.96 -18.19
C VAL A 25 -7.59 5.85 -17.51
N PHE A 26 -7.62 5.66 -16.19
CA PHE A 26 -8.87 5.49 -15.45
C PHE A 26 -9.30 6.82 -14.84
N PRO A 27 -10.47 7.36 -15.21
CA PRO A 27 -11.01 8.58 -14.62
C PRO A 27 -11.64 8.25 -13.25
N TYR A 28 -10.79 7.92 -12.27
CA TYR A 28 -11.26 7.64 -10.91
C TYR A 28 -11.41 8.92 -10.07
N ASP A 29 -11.14 10.10 -10.63
CA ASP A 29 -11.32 11.40 -9.95
C ASP A 29 -12.73 11.56 -9.41
N GLY A 30 -13.76 11.19 -10.20
CA GLY A 30 -15.15 11.23 -9.72
C GLY A 30 -15.41 10.27 -8.55
N LEU A 31 -14.71 9.13 -8.46
CA LEU A 31 -14.77 8.26 -7.29
C LEU A 31 -14.07 8.90 -6.09
N VAL A 32 -12.93 9.55 -6.30
CA VAL A 32 -12.22 10.30 -5.24
C VAL A 32 -13.15 11.38 -4.70
N ASP A 33 -13.72 12.22 -5.58
CA ASP A 33 -14.57 13.36 -5.23
C ASP A 33 -15.86 12.91 -4.52
N SER A 34 -16.48 11.83 -4.98
CA SER A 34 -17.64 11.26 -4.30
C SER A 34 -17.31 10.72 -2.91
N THR A 35 -16.08 10.23 -2.71
CA THR A 35 -15.65 9.66 -1.43
C THR A 35 -15.22 10.77 -0.46
N THR A 36 -14.49 11.78 -0.94
CA THR A 36 -14.10 12.94 -0.15
C THR A 36 -15.31 13.79 0.21
N GLY A 37 -16.29 13.93 -0.68
CA GLY A 37 -17.53 14.67 -0.45
C GLY A 37 -18.42 14.10 0.67
N LEU A 38 -18.14 12.89 1.17
CA LEU A 38 -18.79 12.31 2.37
C LEU A 38 -18.22 12.86 3.69
N PHE A 39 -17.09 13.57 3.64
CA PHE A 39 -16.45 14.12 4.83
C PHE A 39 -16.82 15.59 4.99
N ASP A 40 -17.17 16.01 6.21
CA ASP A 40 -17.19 17.43 6.56
C ASP A 40 -15.78 17.91 6.91
N TYR A 41 -15.51 19.23 6.89
CA TYR A 41 -14.20 19.78 7.26
C TYR A 41 -13.67 19.25 8.60
N GLN A 42 -14.53 19.16 9.62
CA GLN A 42 -14.16 18.63 10.93
C GLN A 42 -13.81 17.14 10.89
N ASN A 43 -14.50 16.36 10.06
CA ASN A 43 -14.24 14.93 9.89
C ASN A 43 -12.97 14.69 9.06
N ALA A 44 -12.75 15.50 8.01
CA ALA A 44 -11.53 15.52 7.22
C ALA A 44 -10.32 15.85 8.11
N GLN A 45 -10.42 16.90 8.92
CA GLN A 45 -9.35 17.29 9.85
C GLN A 45 -9.07 16.22 10.90
N ARG A 46 -10.11 15.57 11.46
CA ARG A 46 -9.92 14.43 12.38
C ARG A 46 -9.24 13.24 11.69
N PHE A 47 -9.58 12.98 10.43
CA PHE A 47 -9.01 11.88 9.67
C PHE A 47 -7.55 12.15 9.28
N THR A 48 -7.24 13.34 8.79
CA THR A 48 -5.86 13.72 8.47
C THR A 48 -5.02 13.82 9.74
N TYR A 49 -5.54 14.38 10.84
CA TYR A 49 -4.88 14.34 12.15
C TYR A 49 -4.65 12.91 12.64
N PHE A 50 -5.62 12.02 12.46
CA PHE A 50 -5.45 10.60 12.76
C PHE A 50 -4.30 9.99 11.95
N ILE A 51 -4.09 10.47 10.72
CA ILE A 51 -3.06 9.95 9.82
C ILE A 51 -1.67 10.52 10.12
N LEU A 52 -1.55 11.85 10.16
CA LEU A 52 -0.27 12.54 10.32
C LEU A 52 0.15 12.72 11.78
N GLY A 53 -0.80 12.69 12.72
CA GLY A 53 -0.54 13.00 14.13
C GLY A 53 -0.45 14.51 14.43
N GLU A 54 -0.50 15.35 13.39
CA GLU A 54 -0.50 16.81 13.50
C GLU A 54 -1.61 17.44 12.64
N PRO A 55 -2.11 18.63 13.01
CA PRO A 55 -3.13 19.31 12.23
C PRO A 55 -2.54 19.92 10.96
N ASP A 56 -3.10 19.56 9.82
CA ASP A 56 -2.72 20.10 8.51
C ASP A 56 -3.58 21.33 8.15
N PRO A 57 -3.00 22.38 7.54
CA PRO A 57 -3.75 23.57 7.12
C PRO A 57 -4.77 23.30 6.01
N GLU A 58 -4.55 22.29 5.17
CA GLU A 58 -5.37 21.94 4.00
C GLU A 58 -5.83 20.46 4.07
N PRO A 59 -6.64 20.11 5.08
CA PRO A 59 -7.02 18.72 5.34
C PRO A 59 -7.80 18.10 4.18
N TRP A 60 -8.48 18.91 3.37
CA TRP A 60 -9.24 18.48 2.20
C TRP A 60 -8.36 18.02 1.05
N GLU A 61 -7.32 18.77 0.69
CA GLU A 61 -6.41 18.41 -0.40
C GLU A 61 -5.64 17.15 -0.04
N LEU A 62 -5.20 17.08 1.22
CA LEU A 62 -4.48 15.93 1.74
C LEU A 62 -5.37 14.68 1.79
N LEU A 63 -6.64 14.83 2.17
CA LEU A 63 -7.63 13.75 2.14
C LEU A 63 -7.86 13.25 0.69
N GLN A 64 -8.00 14.17 -0.26
CA GLN A 64 -8.17 13.84 -1.68
C GLN A 64 -6.95 13.09 -2.22
N PHE A 65 -5.75 13.52 -1.86
CA PHE A 65 -4.51 12.83 -2.21
C PHE A 65 -4.47 11.40 -1.65
N TYR A 66 -4.83 11.20 -0.38
CA TYR A 66 -4.86 9.87 0.22
C TYR A 66 -5.87 8.94 -0.45
N PHE A 67 -7.08 9.42 -0.74
CA PHE A 67 -8.08 8.61 -1.44
C PHE A 67 -7.70 8.32 -2.89
N SER A 68 -7.11 9.29 -3.58
CA SER A 68 -6.56 9.10 -4.93
C SER A 68 -5.50 7.99 -4.96
N LEU A 69 -4.53 8.04 -4.04
CA LEU A 69 -3.49 7.03 -3.91
C LEU A 69 -4.07 5.66 -3.56
N LEU A 70 -5.05 5.61 -2.65
CA LEU A 70 -5.72 4.39 -2.22
C LEU A 70 -6.52 3.74 -3.37
N ILE A 71 -7.34 4.52 -4.07
CA ILE A 71 -8.17 4.05 -5.18
C ILE A 71 -7.28 3.60 -6.35
N ASN A 72 -6.25 4.38 -6.70
CA ASN A 72 -5.28 3.99 -7.72
C ASN A 72 -4.60 2.66 -7.36
N THR A 73 -4.18 2.49 -6.11
CA THR A 73 -3.60 1.24 -5.62
C THR A 73 -4.58 0.07 -5.74
N LEU A 74 -5.83 0.26 -5.33
CA LEU A 74 -6.89 -0.76 -5.37
C LEU A 74 -7.22 -1.21 -6.80
N ILE A 75 -7.14 -0.32 -7.79
CA ILE A 75 -7.33 -0.63 -9.22
C ILE A 75 -6.05 -1.26 -9.81
N SER A 76 -4.88 -0.78 -9.41
CA SER A 76 -3.59 -1.25 -9.95
C SER A 76 -3.28 -2.70 -9.58
N VAL A 77 -3.67 -3.15 -8.40
CA VAL A 77 -3.47 -4.55 -7.95
C VAL A 77 -4.18 -5.58 -8.84
N PRO A 78 -5.49 -5.46 -9.16
CA PRO A 78 -6.16 -6.36 -10.09
C PRO A 78 -5.62 -6.26 -11.51
N VAL A 79 -5.29 -5.05 -12.01
CA VAL A 79 -4.70 -4.86 -13.35
C VAL A 79 -3.36 -5.59 -13.47
N MET A 80 -2.44 -5.36 -12.52
CA MET A 80 -1.15 -6.07 -12.49
C MET A 80 -1.34 -7.59 -12.36
N SER A 81 -2.35 -8.03 -11.60
CA SER A 81 -2.66 -9.45 -11.44
C SER A 81 -3.22 -10.06 -12.74
N ALA A 82 -3.98 -9.29 -13.52
CA ALA A 82 -4.48 -9.68 -14.83
C ALA A 82 -3.32 -9.86 -15.81
N VAL A 83 -2.42 -8.87 -15.90
CA VAL A 83 -1.20 -8.94 -16.74
C VAL A 83 -0.37 -10.19 -16.42
N ILE A 84 -0.11 -10.45 -15.14
CA ILE A 84 0.68 -11.63 -14.75
C ILE A 84 -0.05 -12.94 -15.06
N THR A 85 -1.37 -12.99 -14.86
CA THR A 85 -2.16 -14.20 -15.16
C THR A 85 -2.22 -14.46 -16.66
N PHE A 86 -2.36 -13.41 -17.47
CA PHE A 86 -2.35 -13.48 -18.93
C PHE A 86 -1.00 -13.99 -19.47
N LEU A 87 0.11 -13.41 -19.03
CA LEU A 87 1.45 -13.85 -19.43
C LEU A 87 1.72 -15.31 -19.08
N LYS A 88 1.26 -15.76 -17.91
CA LYS A 88 1.35 -17.18 -17.52
C LYS A 88 0.44 -18.07 -18.35
N GLY A 89 -0.80 -17.65 -18.60
CA GLY A 89 -1.77 -18.38 -19.42
C GLY A 89 -1.27 -18.58 -20.86
N ALA A 90 -0.71 -17.54 -21.46
CA ALA A 90 -0.10 -17.58 -22.79
C ALA A 90 1.09 -18.55 -22.84
N LYS A 91 1.96 -18.51 -21.83
CA LYS A 91 3.14 -19.39 -21.76
C LYS A 91 2.79 -20.87 -21.52
N LEU A 92 1.75 -21.14 -20.72
CA LEU A 92 1.40 -22.48 -20.25
C LEU A 92 0.17 -23.10 -20.95
N LYS A 93 -0.42 -22.42 -21.95
CA LYS A 93 -1.65 -22.84 -22.68
C LYS A 93 -2.78 -23.30 -21.75
N ILE A 94 -2.97 -22.60 -20.64
CA ILE A 94 -4.00 -22.93 -19.63
C ILE A 94 -5.38 -22.61 -20.21
N LYS A 95 -6.37 -23.50 -19.98
CA LYS A 95 -7.76 -23.28 -20.39
C LYS A 95 -8.31 -21.97 -19.79
N PRO A 96 -9.00 -21.13 -20.58
CA PRO A 96 -9.45 -19.79 -20.15
C PRO A 96 -10.39 -19.82 -18.96
N ALA A 97 -11.20 -20.87 -18.81
CA ALA A 97 -12.10 -21.06 -17.68
C ALA A 97 -11.37 -21.09 -16.32
N TYR A 98 -10.14 -21.59 -16.28
CA TYR A 98 -9.34 -21.61 -15.04
C TYR A 98 -8.59 -20.29 -14.80
N LEU A 99 -8.29 -19.53 -15.86
CA LEU A 99 -7.55 -18.27 -15.75
C LEU A 99 -8.28 -17.24 -14.89
N VAL A 100 -9.61 -17.14 -15.01
CA VAL A 100 -10.43 -16.22 -14.21
C VAL A 100 -10.32 -16.58 -12.72
N LYS A 101 -10.47 -17.86 -12.38
CA LYS A 101 -10.34 -18.34 -10.99
C LYS A 101 -8.93 -18.05 -10.45
N TYR A 102 -7.88 -18.34 -11.24
CA TYR A 102 -6.50 -18.04 -10.85
C TYR A 102 -6.26 -16.54 -10.64
N TRP A 103 -6.82 -15.70 -11.51
CA TRP A 103 -6.73 -14.25 -11.40
C TRP A 103 -7.38 -13.76 -10.11
N VAL A 104 -8.64 -14.12 -9.83
CA VAL A 104 -9.37 -13.72 -8.61
C VAL A 104 -8.62 -14.13 -7.36
N PHE A 105 -8.20 -15.39 -7.24
CA PHE A 105 -7.42 -15.86 -6.09
C PHE A 105 -6.06 -15.16 -5.97
N SER A 106 -5.41 -14.83 -7.09
CA SER A 106 -4.15 -14.09 -7.07
C SER A 106 -4.34 -12.66 -6.59
N THR A 107 -5.38 -11.97 -7.09
CA THR A 107 -5.74 -10.61 -6.70
C THR A 107 -6.09 -10.54 -5.23
N LEU A 108 -7.01 -11.39 -4.75
CA LEU A 108 -7.40 -11.46 -3.33
C LEU A 108 -6.20 -11.71 -2.42
N ARG A 109 -5.32 -12.64 -2.81
CA ARG A 109 -4.09 -12.91 -2.04
C ARG A 109 -3.17 -11.69 -1.97
N ARG A 110 -3.04 -10.92 -3.05
CA ARG A 110 -2.20 -9.71 -3.07
C ARG A 110 -2.81 -8.58 -2.24
N LEU A 111 -4.11 -8.35 -2.38
CA LEU A 111 -4.85 -7.38 -1.57
C LEU A 111 -4.73 -7.70 -0.07
N ALA A 112 -4.92 -8.97 0.32
CA ALA A 112 -4.75 -9.40 1.70
C ALA A 112 -3.33 -9.14 2.22
N LYS A 113 -2.29 -9.35 1.40
CA LYS A 113 -0.91 -9.06 1.79
C LYS A 113 -0.67 -7.56 1.99
N ILE A 114 -1.16 -6.72 1.08
CA ILE A 114 -1.06 -5.27 1.18
C ILE A 114 -1.80 -4.81 2.43
N PHE A 115 -3.03 -5.28 2.65
CA PHE A 115 -3.83 -4.94 3.82
C PHE A 115 -3.13 -5.28 5.14
N VAL A 116 -2.61 -6.51 5.27
CA VAL A 116 -1.86 -6.93 6.47
C VAL A 116 -0.59 -6.09 6.65
N PHE A 117 0.15 -5.82 5.57
CA PHE A 117 1.36 -5.01 5.64
C PHE A 117 1.05 -3.58 6.08
N THR A 118 0.04 -2.93 5.48
CA THR A 118 -0.41 -1.59 5.86
C THR A 118 -0.89 -1.56 7.30
N PHE A 119 -1.63 -2.58 7.76
CA PHE A 119 -2.08 -2.68 9.14
C PHE A 119 -0.92 -2.78 10.14
N ILE A 120 0.10 -3.60 9.83
CA ILE A 120 1.31 -3.69 10.65
C ILE A 120 2.06 -2.36 10.65
N PHE A 121 2.25 -1.75 9.47
CA PHE A 121 2.92 -0.46 9.34
C PHE A 121 2.25 0.60 10.20
N TRP A 122 0.93 0.67 10.13
CA TRP A 122 0.12 1.62 10.90
C TRP A 122 0.17 1.36 12.39
N GLY A 123 0.05 0.10 12.80
CA GLY A 123 0.14 -0.31 14.19
C GLY A 123 1.50 0.03 14.81
N LEU A 124 2.59 -0.23 14.08
CA LEU A 124 3.95 0.11 14.51
C LEU A 124 4.16 1.63 14.54
N PHE A 125 3.72 2.34 13.50
CA PHE A 125 3.81 3.79 13.42
C PHE A 125 3.15 4.45 14.64
N ARG A 126 1.97 3.98 15.05
CA ARG A 126 1.26 4.50 16.23
C ARG A 126 1.83 4.07 17.57
N CYS A 127 2.41 2.89 17.66
CA CYS A 127 3.05 2.43 18.91
C CYS A 127 4.36 3.16 19.20
N LEU A 128 4.96 3.83 18.21
CA LEU A 128 6.08 4.73 18.43
C LEU A 128 5.55 6.01 19.08
N THR A 129 5.81 6.16 20.38
CA THR A 129 5.49 7.37 21.13
C THR A 129 6.31 8.54 20.58
N TYR A 130 5.70 9.37 19.72
CA TYR A 130 6.35 10.57 19.17
C TYR A 130 6.87 11.52 20.26
N ASN A 131 6.22 11.50 21.42
CA ASN A 131 6.55 12.35 22.56
C ASN A 131 7.94 12.09 23.17
N SER A 132 8.50 10.88 23.03
CA SER A 132 9.85 10.60 23.57
C SER A 132 10.98 11.18 22.72
N PHE A 133 10.69 11.63 21.49
CA PHE A 133 11.65 12.32 20.62
C PHE A 133 11.41 13.84 20.56
N LEU A 134 10.34 14.32 21.22
CA LEU A 134 9.84 15.70 21.20
C LEU A 134 10.43 16.59 22.33
N GLU A 135 11.42 16.14 23.09
CA GLU A 135 12.02 16.93 24.17
C GLU A 135 12.75 18.21 23.69
N ASN A 136 12.94 18.40 22.38
CA ASN A 136 13.41 19.67 21.83
C ASN A 136 12.44 20.18 20.77
N GLU A 137 11.85 21.35 21.03
CA GLU A 137 10.92 22.12 20.20
C GLU A 137 11.51 22.56 18.85
N GLY A 138 11.90 21.61 18.00
CA GLY A 138 12.36 21.84 16.65
C GLY A 138 11.55 20.98 15.68
N LYS A 139 10.96 21.61 14.66
CA LYS A 139 10.42 20.91 13.49
C LYS A 139 11.42 19.85 13.05
N PHE A 140 10.97 18.61 12.86
CA PHE A 140 11.81 17.57 12.29
C PHE A 140 12.43 18.09 10.99
N SER A 141 13.75 17.99 10.84
CA SER A 141 14.37 18.11 9.52
C SER A 141 13.78 17.02 8.62
N ASP A 142 13.53 17.33 7.34
CA ASP A 142 13.01 16.38 6.35
C ASP A 142 13.80 15.07 6.34
N PHE A 143 15.11 15.16 6.61
CA PHE A 143 16.00 14.01 6.73
C PHE A 143 15.64 13.10 7.93
N THR A 144 15.34 13.69 9.09
CA THR A 144 14.97 12.95 10.30
C THR A 144 13.61 12.27 10.14
N LEU A 145 12.65 12.96 9.52
CA LEU A 145 11.34 12.41 9.19
C LEU A 145 11.46 11.26 8.19
N ALA A 146 12.25 11.42 7.14
CA ALA A 146 12.52 10.36 6.17
C ALA A 146 13.22 9.15 6.80
N ALA A 147 14.22 9.37 7.67
CA ALA A 147 14.91 8.31 8.40
C ALA A 147 13.94 7.55 9.33
N PHE A 148 13.03 8.26 10.00
CA PHE A 148 12.04 7.67 10.87
C PHE A 148 11.03 6.79 10.12
N ILE A 149 10.48 7.31 9.01
CA ILE A 149 9.60 6.54 8.12
C ILE A 149 10.35 5.31 7.58
N GLY A 150 11.61 5.47 7.18
CA GLY A 150 12.46 4.38 6.71
C GLY A 150 12.68 3.29 7.75
N LEU A 151 12.96 3.66 9.00
CA LEU A 151 13.11 2.72 10.12
C LEU A 151 11.79 2.00 10.44
N ASN A 152 10.66 2.72 10.46
CA ASN A 152 9.35 2.11 10.65
C ASN A 152 9.03 1.11 9.52
N LEU A 153 9.40 1.45 8.29
CA LEU A 153 9.23 0.57 7.12
C LEU A 153 10.11 -0.69 7.24
N LEU A 154 11.37 -0.56 7.68
CA LEU A 154 12.24 -1.71 7.94
C LEU A 154 11.69 -2.61 9.05
N LEU A 155 11.20 -2.04 10.14
CA LEU A 155 10.56 -2.77 11.24
C LEU A 155 9.31 -3.51 10.77
N THR A 156 8.48 -2.84 9.95
CA THR A 156 7.30 -3.43 9.32
C THR A 156 7.67 -4.62 8.45
N ILE A 157 8.72 -4.50 7.62
CA ILE A 157 9.23 -5.61 6.81
C ILE A 157 9.67 -6.78 7.70
N ALA A 158 10.38 -6.52 8.79
CA ALA A 158 10.82 -7.56 9.73
C ALA A 158 9.62 -8.28 10.38
N CYS A 159 8.64 -7.53 10.90
CA CYS A 159 7.42 -8.08 11.50
C CYS A 159 6.59 -8.88 10.49
N TYR A 160 6.39 -8.35 9.28
CA TYR A 160 5.68 -9.04 8.22
C TYR A 160 6.38 -10.34 7.81
N CYS A 161 7.72 -10.32 7.69
CA CYS A 161 8.51 -11.53 7.44
C CYS A 161 8.37 -12.56 8.57
N PHE A 162 8.36 -12.12 9.82
CA PHE A 162 8.19 -13.00 10.99
C PHE A 162 6.81 -13.67 10.99
N ILE A 163 5.74 -12.90 10.80
CA ILE A 163 4.35 -13.41 10.74
C ILE A 163 4.19 -14.40 9.59
N THR A 164 4.67 -14.05 8.40
CA THR A 164 4.54 -14.92 7.21
C THR A 164 5.37 -16.20 7.34
N LYS A 165 6.55 -16.16 7.96
CA LYS A 165 7.33 -17.36 8.28
C LYS A 165 6.59 -18.28 9.26
N LYS A 166 6.01 -17.73 10.34
CA LYS A 166 5.21 -18.52 11.31
C LYS A 166 3.98 -19.17 10.68
N ILE A 167 3.27 -18.47 9.80
CA ILE A 167 2.11 -19.01 9.08
C ILE A 167 2.53 -20.14 8.13
N THR A 168 3.68 -20.01 7.47
CA THR A 168 4.19 -21.01 6.54
C THR A 168 4.68 -22.26 7.27
N PHE A 169 5.36 -22.10 8.41
CA PHE A 169 5.82 -23.21 9.27
C PHE A 169 4.66 -24.03 9.84
N LYS A 170 3.55 -23.40 10.23
CA LYS A 170 2.33 -24.10 10.67
C LYS A 170 1.63 -24.92 9.58
N ARG A 171 1.96 -24.73 8.30
CA ARG A 171 1.38 -25.47 7.18
C ARG A 171 2.19 -26.71 6.77
N SER A 172 3.41 -26.87 7.29
CA SER A 172 4.32 -27.98 6.97
C SER A 172 4.48 -29.00 8.10
N LEU A 173 3.69 -28.85 9.18
CA LEU A 173 3.60 -29.74 10.34
C LEU A 173 2.20 -30.36 10.33
#